data_AF-A0A7H8PMB6-F1
#
_entry.id   AF-A0A7H8PMB6-F1
#
_cell.length_a   1.000
_cell.length_b   1.000
_cell.length_c   1.000
_cell.angle_alpha   90.00
_cell.angle_beta   90.00
_cell.angle_gamma   90.00
#
_symmetry.space_group_name_H-M   'P 1'
#
loop_
_entity.id
_entity.type
_entity.pdbx_description
1 polymer ?
#
loop_
_entity_poly.entity_id
_entity_poly.type
_entity_poly.pdbx_seq_one_letter_code
_entity_poly.pdbx_strand_id
1 'polypeptide(L)'
;METVYQNIIAYLNTLDWSYIITFILLCYAINHYAFTQWIKNGLGITLKTRYRVLLVGLLYGIVIFFIRAYTLSQIERLFRSFIFAVVFHKFILELLTKRIFPGKRENKSNNDYL
;
A
#
# COMPACT_ATOMS: atom_id res chain seq x y z
N MET A 1 28.32 6.93 6.80
CA MET A 1 27.29 5.96 6.34
C MET A 1 26.44 5.47 7.50
N GLU A 2 27.03 5.03 8.61
CA GLU A 2 26.31 4.49 9.78
C GLU A 2 25.23 5.41 10.37
N THR A 3 25.51 6.71 10.50
CA THR A 3 24.58 7.71 11.06
C THR A 3 23.29 7.88 10.23
N VAL A 4 23.38 7.77 8.90
CA VAL A 4 22.21 7.89 8.01
C VAL A 4 21.30 6.68 8.17
N TYR A 5 21.89 5.47 8.24
CA TYR A 5 21.13 4.24 8.48
C TYR A 5 20.41 4.27 9.82
N GLN A 6 21.07 4.73 10.88
CA GLN A 6 20.44 4.84 12.21
C GLN A 6 19.24 5.81 12.20
N ASN A 7 19.35 6.94 11.51
CA ASN A 7 18.23 7.87 11.37
C ASN A 7 17.05 7.29 10.59
N ILE A 8 17.32 6.50 9.54
CA ILE A 8 16.27 5.81 8.77
C ILE A 8 15.58 4.75 9.64
N ILE A 9 16.35 3.95 10.38
CA ILE A 9 15.79 2.91 11.26
C ILE A 9 14.97 3.55 12.38
N ALA A 10 15.48 4.62 13.00
CA ALA A 10 14.74 5.38 14.01
C ALA A 10 13.42 5.90 13.46
N TYR A 11 13.43 6.49 12.25
CA TYR A 11 12.20 6.92 11.58
C TYR A 11 11.23 5.75 11.34
N LEU A 12 11.70 4.64 10.78
CA LEU A 12 10.89 3.45 10.53
C LEU A 12 10.26 2.86 11.80
N ASN A 13 10.97 2.93 12.93
CA ASN A 13 10.46 2.48 14.24
C ASN A 13 9.34 3.37 14.78
N THR A 14 9.30 4.65 14.38
CA THR A 14 8.20 5.55 14.78
C THR A 14 6.89 5.27 14.02
N LEU A 15 6.93 4.52 12.92
CA LEU A 15 5.74 4.27 12.09
C LEU A 15 4.77 3.27 12.73
N ASP A 16 3.51 3.33 12.34
CA ASP A 16 2.50 2.33 12.70
C ASP A 16 2.46 1.24 11.63
N TRP A 17 3.26 0.19 11.86
CA TRP A 17 3.34 -0.96 10.96
C TRP A 17 2.02 -1.72 10.84
N SER A 18 1.17 -1.71 11.87
CA SER A 18 -0.16 -2.34 11.80
C SER A 18 -1.05 -1.64 10.77
N TYR A 19 -1.02 -0.30 10.77
CA TYR A 19 -1.70 0.52 9.80
C TYR A 19 -1.12 0.32 8.38
N ILE A 20 0.21 0.32 8.25
CA ILE A 20 0.88 0.14 6.95
C ILE A 20 0.51 -1.19 6.31
N ILE A 21 0.61 -2.31 7.05
CA ILE A 21 0.34 -3.65 6.51
C ILE A 21 -1.13 -3.80 6.13
N THR A 22 -2.05 -3.34 6.98
CA THR A 22 -3.49 -3.38 6.68
C THR A 22 -3.84 -2.54 5.46
N PHE A 23 -3.27 -1.35 5.33
CA PHE A 23 -3.45 -0.50 4.15
C PHE A 23 -2.94 -1.18 2.87
N ILE A 24 -1.78 -1.83 2.91
CA ILE A 24 -1.21 -2.54 1.76
C ILE A 24 -2.08 -3.73 1.36
N LEU A 25 -2.56 -4.52 2.32
CA LEU A 25 -3.50 -5.61 2.08
C LEU A 25 -4.79 -5.10 1.44
N LEU A 26 -5.31 -3.97 1.93
CA LEU A 26 -6.52 -3.36 1.41
C LEU A 26 -6.33 -2.86 -0.03
N CYS A 27 -5.17 -2.26 -0.33
CA CYS A 27 -4.78 -1.89 -1.69
C CYS A 27 -4.64 -3.11 -2.61
N TYR A 28 -4.03 -4.19 -2.12
CA TYR A 28 -3.90 -5.44 -2.87
C TYR A 28 -5.28 -6.04 -3.16
N ALA A 29 -6.14 -6.14 -2.14
CA ALA A 29 -7.49 -6.67 -2.26
C ALA A 29 -8.30 -5.88 -3.29
N ILE A 30 -8.26 -4.55 -3.26
CA ILE A 30 -8.99 -3.70 -4.22
C ILE A 30 -8.42 -3.78 -5.64
N ASN A 31 -7.13 -4.04 -5.78
CA ASN A 31 -6.49 -4.20 -7.08
C ASN A 31 -6.68 -5.63 -7.64
N HIS A 32 -6.78 -6.64 -6.77
CA HIS A 32 -6.89 -8.06 -7.16
C HIS A 32 -8.33 -8.53 -7.30
N TYR A 33 -9.19 -8.27 -6.32
CA TYR A 33 -10.63 -8.42 -6.48
C TYR A 33 -11.11 -7.29 -7.37
N ALA A 34 -11.92 -7.63 -8.36
CA ALA A 34 -12.44 -6.75 -9.39
C ALA A 34 -13.40 -5.64 -8.87
N PHE A 35 -12.99 -4.85 -7.87
CA PHE A 35 -13.62 -3.58 -7.52
C PHE A 35 -13.65 -2.62 -8.72
N THR A 36 -12.76 -2.87 -9.69
CA THR A 36 -12.76 -2.32 -11.04
C THR A 36 -14.10 -2.48 -11.77
N GLN A 37 -14.79 -3.61 -11.63
CA GLN A 37 -16.10 -3.86 -12.26
C GLN A 37 -17.21 -3.11 -11.52
N TRP A 38 -17.18 -3.10 -10.18
CA TRP A 38 -18.23 -2.45 -9.37
C TRP A 38 -18.20 -0.92 -9.50
N ILE A 39 -17.02 -0.29 -9.47
CA ILE A 39 -16.88 1.16 -9.71
C ILE A 39 -17.22 1.51 -11.17
N LYS A 40 -16.80 0.71 -12.16
CA LYS A 40 -17.14 0.97 -13.57
C LYS A 40 -18.65 0.99 -13.78
N ASN A 41 -19.34 0.04 -13.17
CA ASN A 41 -20.79 -0.13 -13.37
C ASN A 41 -21.60 0.90 -12.57
N GLY A 42 -21.12 1.36 -11.42
CA GLY A 42 -21.81 2.36 -10.61
C GLY A 42 -21.56 3.82 -11.01
N LEU A 43 -20.34 4.17 -11.44
CA LEU A 43 -19.92 5.57 -11.67
C LEU A 43 -19.56 5.88 -13.13
N GLY A 44 -19.44 4.89 -14.03
CA GLY A 44 -19.08 5.10 -15.44
C GLY A 44 -17.66 5.65 -15.69
N ILE A 45 -16.90 5.99 -14.62
CA ILE A 45 -15.60 6.65 -14.71
C ILE A 45 -14.47 5.61 -14.65
N THR A 46 -13.64 5.58 -15.69
CA THR A 46 -12.38 4.82 -15.75
C THR A 46 -11.28 5.51 -14.94
N LEU A 47 -11.42 5.52 -13.60
CA LEU A 47 -10.35 5.98 -12.70
C LEU A 47 -9.10 5.09 -12.85
N LYS A 48 -7.95 5.72 -13.17
CA LYS A 48 -6.65 5.03 -13.17
C LYS A 48 -6.37 4.46 -11.77
N THR A 49 -5.78 3.27 -11.71
CA THR A 49 -5.46 2.53 -10.47
C THR A 49 -4.76 3.38 -9.41
N ARG A 50 -3.93 4.35 -9.81
CA ARG A 50 -3.24 5.28 -8.90
C ARG A 50 -4.21 6.14 -8.06
N TYR A 51 -5.25 6.70 -8.67
CA TYR A 51 -6.21 7.56 -7.97
C TYR A 51 -7.16 6.78 -7.07
N ARG A 52 -7.46 5.52 -7.42
CA ARG A 52 -8.29 4.63 -6.59
C ARG A 52 -7.58 4.28 -5.29
N VAL A 53 -6.31 3.91 -5.38
CA VAL A 53 -5.48 3.61 -4.20
C VAL A 53 -5.39 4.82 -3.26
N LEU A 54 -5.22 6.02 -3.81
CA LEU A 54 -5.22 7.27 -3.03
C LEU A 54 -6.57 7.53 -2.34
N LEU A 55 -7.68 7.45 -3.05
CA LEU A 55 -9.02 7.68 -2.48
C LEU A 55 -9.36 6.68 -1.39
N VAL A 56 -9.07 5.40 -1.65
CA VAL A 56 -9.27 4.31 -0.70
C VAL A 56 -8.42 4.52 0.54
N GLY A 57 -7.16 4.91 0.37
CA GLY A 57 -6.27 5.18 1.49
C GLY A 57 -6.71 6.36 2.33
N LEU A 58 -7.22 7.41 1.69
CA LEU A 58 -7.75 8.57 2.36
C LEU A 58 -9.01 8.21 3.17
N LEU A 59 -9.95 7.47 2.58
CA LEU A 59 -11.12 6.93 3.27
C LEU A 59 -10.73 6.02 4.45
N TYR A 60 -9.80 5.10 4.22
CA TYR A 60 -9.33 4.17 5.27
C TYR A 60 -8.65 4.91 6.43
N GLY A 61 -7.82 5.91 6.13
CA GLY A 61 -7.20 6.77 7.14
C GLY A 61 -8.23 7.50 8.00
N ILE A 62 -9.27 8.05 7.37
CA ILE A 62 -10.38 8.71 8.07
C ILE A 62 -11.14 7.70 8.96
N VAL A 63 -11.48 6.53 8.44
CA VAL A 63 -12.18 5.50 9.20
C VAL A 63 -11.37 5.05 10.42
N ILE A 64 -10.08 4.77 10.24
CA ILE A 64 -9.18 4.39 11.33
C ILE A 64 -9.04 5.50 12.38
N PHE A 65 -9.00 6.76 11.94
CA PHE A 65 -8.95 7.91 12.84
C PHE A 65 -10.13 7.92 13.81
N PHE A 66 -11.35 7.73 13.29
CA PHE A 66 -12.56 7.70 14.11
C PHE A 66 -12.66 6.45 14.98
N ILE A 67 -12.29 5.27 14.45
CA ILE A 67 -12.37 3.99 15.20
C ILE A 67 -11.40 3.96 16.38
N ARG A 68 -10.17 4.46 16.21
CA ARG A 68 -9.13 4.40 17.26
C ARG A 68 -9.15 5.59 18.23
N ALA A 69 -10.04 6.56 18.03
CA ALA A 69 -10.14 7.77 18.87
C ALA A 69 -8.76 8.42 19.13
N TYR A 70 -7.98 8.59 18.07
CA TYR A 70 -6.58 8.99 18.18
C TYR A 70 -6.39 10.38 18.78
N THR A 71 -5.39 10.52 19.65
CA THR A 71 -4.92 11.82 20.14
C THR A 71 -4.09 12.55 19.09
N LEU A 72 -3.86 13.86 19.28
CA LEU A 72 -3.07 14.69 18.37
C LEU A 72 -1.67 14.13 18.05
N SER A 73 -0.98 13.52 19.03
CA SER A 73 0.33 12.91 18.80
C SER A 73 0.26 11.64 17.94
N GLN A 74 -0.85 10.91 18.03
CA GLN A 74 -1.07 9.67 17.28
C GLN A 74 -1.51 9.97 15.84
N ILE A 75 -2.15 11.13 15.60
CA ILE A 75 -2.49 11.64 14.28
C ILE A 75 -1.25 11.89 13.43
N GLU A 76 -0.23 12.54 13.98
CA GLU A 76 1.03 12.77 13.24
C GLU A 76 1.70 11.45 12.85
N ARG A 77 1.71 10.49 13.78
CA ARG A 77 2.22 9.13 13.52
C ARG A 77 1.42 8.44 12.42
N LEU A 78 0.09 8.55 12.45
CA LEU A 78 -0.79 7.99 11.43
C LEU A 78 -0.53 8.63 10.06
N PHE A 79 -0.40 9.96 10.02
CA PHE A 79 -0.16 10.71 8.80
C PHE A 79 1.19 10.37 8.16
N ARG A 80 2.26 10.28 8.96
CA ARG A 80 3.57 9.81 8.49
C ARG A 80 3.49 8.38 7.95
N SER A 81 2.78 7.50 8.65
CA SER A 81 2.57 6.10 8.24
C SER A 81 1.75 6.01 6.95
N PHE A 82 0.76 6.87 6.76
CA PHE A 82 -0.04 6.98 5.55
C PHE A 82 0.80 7.41 4.35
N ILE A 83 1.56 8.49 4.47
CA ILE A 83 2.46 8.95 3.40
C ILE A 83 3.43 7.84 3.03
N PHE A 84 4.06 7.22 4.03
CA PHE A 84 4.98 6.11 3.81
C PHE A 84 4.31 4.96 3.07
N ALA A 85 3.13 4.51 3.53
CA ALA A 85 2.43 3.41 2.91
C ALA A 85 1.98 3.75 1.48
N VAL A 86 1.48 4.95 1.21
CA VAL A 86 1.09 5.39 -0.14
C VAL A 86 2.28 5.40 -1.10
N VAL A 87 3.45 5.82 -0.66
CA VAL A 87 4.66 5.83 -1.51
C VAL A 87 5.18 4.41 -1.73
N PHE A 88 5.26 3.60 -0.67
CA PHE A 88 5.95 2.30 -0.69
C PHE A 88 5.03 1.09 -0.86
N HIS A 89 3.70 1.24 -0.97
CA HIS A 89 2.78 0.09 -1.02
C HIS A 89 3.14 -0.90 -2.12
N LYS A 90 3.51 -0.43 -3.33
CA LYS A 90 3.90 -1.32 -4.43
C LYS A 90 5.17 -2.09 -4.13
N PHE A 91 6.18 -1.40 -3.60
CA PHE A 91 7.47 -2.01 -3.25
C PHE A 91 7.32 -3.04 -2.14
N ILE A 92 6.59 -2.69 -1.07
CA ILE A 92 6.35 -3.59 0.05
C ILE A 92 5.51 -4.79 -0.40
N LEU A 93 4.49 -4.58 -1.23
CA LEU A 93 3.67 -5.66 -1.78
C LEU A 93 4.48 -6.60 -2.68
N GLU A 94 5.36 -6.07 -3.52
CA GLU A 94 6.27 -6.87 -4.33
C GLU A 94 7.23 -7.68 -3.45
N LEU A 95 7.82 -7.06 -2.42
CA LEU A 95 8.70 -7.73 -1.46
C LEU A 95 7.96 -8.84 -0.70
N LEU A 96 6.74 -8.57 -0.22
CA LEU A 96 5.89 -9.55 0.47
C LEU A 96 5.51 -10.69 -0.46
N THR A 97 5.09 -10.39 -1.69
CA THR A 97 4.69 -11.42 -2.65
C THR A 97 5.88 -12.29 -3.05
N LYS A 98 7.06 -11.71 -3.28
CA LYS A 98 8.29 -12.45 -3.57
C LYS A 98 8.72 -13.34 -2.40
N ARG A 99 8.58 -12.85 -1.17
CA ARG A 99 8.98 -13.60 0.03
C ARG A 99 7.99 -14.73 0.36
N ILE A 100 6.68 -14.50 0.18
CA ILE A 100 5.63 -15.48 0.50
C ILE A 100 5.43 -16.47 -0.65
N PHE A 101 5.57 -16.04 -1.91
CA PHE A 101 5.40 -16.85 -3.12
C PHE A 101 6.67 -16.79 -4.00
N PRO A 102 7.77 -17.45 -3.61
CA PRO A 102 9.03 -17.45 -4.37
C PRO A 102 8.96 -18.15 -5.75
N GLY A 103 7.78 -18.57 -6.24
CA GLY A 103 7.62 -19.58 -7.28
C GLY A 103 7.22 -19.13 -8.69
N LYS A 104 6.80 -17.88 -8.95
CA LYS A 104 6.53 -17.44 -10.35
C LYS A 104 7.72 -16.67 -10.91
N ARG A 105 8.73 -17.42 -11.37
CA ARG A 105 9.65 -16.91 -12.38
C ARG A 105 8.82 -16.51 -13.59
N GLU A 106 8.99 -15.27 -14.02
CA GLU A 106 8.52 -14.77 -15.30
C GLU A 106 9.12 -15.67 -16.39
N ASN A 107 8.33 -16.61 -16.91
CA ASN A 107 8.73 -17.41 -18.05
C ASN A 107 8.62 -16.50 -19.27
N LYS A 108 9.66 -15.70 -19.49
CA LYS A 108 9.84 -14.91 -20.69
C LYS A 108 10.03 -15.94 -21.81
N SER A 109 8.94 -16.23 -22.52
CA SER A 109 8.90 -17.12 -23.68
C SER A 109 9.89 -16.60 -24.71
N ASN A 110 11.12 -17.13 -24.72
CA ASN A 110 12.01 -17.07 -25.86
C ASN A 110 11.41 -17.97 -26.93
N ASN A 111 10.57 -17.38 -27.78
CA ASN A 111 10.14 -17.97 -29.03
C ASN A 111 10.23 -16.87 -30.09
N ASP A 112 11.45 -16.40 -30.31
CA ASP A 112 11.83 -15.72 -31.55
C ASP A 112 13.06 -16.45 -32.09
N TYR A 113 13.01 -16.76 -33.40
CA TYR A 113 14.02 -17.38 -34.27
C TYR A 113 14.07 -18.92 -34.35
N LEU A 114 13.01 -19.50 -34.93
CA LEU A 114 13.18 -20.48 -36.01
C LEU A 114 12.58 -19.90 -37.30
#